data_AF-A0AAU6BAQ7-F1
#
_entry.id   AF-A0AAU6BAQ7-F1
#
_cell.length_a   1.000
_cell.length_b   1.000
_cell.length_c   1.000
_cell.angle_alpha   90.00
_cell.angle_beta   90.00
_cell.angle_gamma   90.00
#
_symmetry.space_group_name_H-M   'P 1'
#
loop_
_entity.id
_entity.type
_entity.pdbx_description
1 polymer ?
#
loop_
_entity_poly.entity_id
_entity_poly.type
_entity_poly.pdbx_seq_one_letter_code
_entity_poly.pdbx_strand_id
1 'polypeptide(L)'
;MSEVEDLTAEHREFAAEVNGHLTKVTDDLRQVSGWAGETGPVIESHTDALAEHAEQLEKDTELLAGLREDINAILKELRRKAKYQPIDWRALTAEEAEVLWVELGEWVSAELVDVYSASRAQLPDCWPLHPAAVRHLSWLWTAYQAAYDQAAGPNPAAEWNVRWHGDGLAELQASVLRDTSTRGLRKCSLGMHFDQPLPGVPGAPQPGGQVPPRVPVGHAPGQQQGPGPYGPPPMPGTPAPWQQQGPPQFEPRPGTAPLPVPPGGQPSGPNYTQDDPAGELARREFWWPQLVRAREVDVAARRETERLAKEAAEQEAANN
;
A
#
# COMPACT_ATOMS: atom_id res chain seq x y z
N MET A 1 -32.57 99.92 -55.29
CA MET A 1 -31.17 99.56 -55.59
C MET A 1 -30.42 99.15 -54.34
N SER A 2 -30.48 99.93 -53.25
CA SER A 2 -29.87 99.56 -51.95
C SER A 2 -30.35 98.21 -51.37
N GLU A 3 -31.63 97.87 -51.46
CA GLU A 3 -32.19 96.62 -50.91
C GLU A 3 -31.70 95.34 -51.64
N VAL A 4 -31.39 95.44 -52.95
CA VAL A 4 -30.87 94.32 -53.75
C VAL A 4 -29.37 94.11 -53.50
N GLU A 5 -28.65 95.19 -53.22
CA GLU A 5 -27.24 95.13 -52.79
C GLU A 5 -27.10 94.53 -51.40
N ASP A 6 -28.05 94.77 -50.50
CA ASP A 6 -28.08 94.21 -49.14
C ASP A 6 -28.38 92.69 -49.15
N LEU A 7 -29.39 92.27 -49.91
CA LEU A 7 -29.73 90.84 -50.06
C LEU A 7 -28.60 90.03 -50.70
N THR A 8 -27.83 90.64 -51.61
CA THR A 8 -26.66 90.00 -52.23
C THR A 8 -25.43 89.99 -51.32
N ALA A 9 -25.39 90.83 -50.28
CA ALA A 9 -24.38 90.78 -49.23
C ALA A 9 -24.71 89.66 -48.22
N GLU A 10 -25.96 89.57 -47.74
CA GLU A 10 -26.42 88.50 -46.86
C GLU A 10 -26.26 87.11 -47.49
N HIS A 11 -26.62 86.95 -48.78
CA HIS A 11 -26.42 85.67 -49.48
C HIS A 11 -24.93 85.31 -49.64
N ARG A 12 -24.02 86.30 -49.75
CA ARG A 12 -22.57 86.05 -49.82
C ARG A 12 -22.01 85.66 -48.45
N GLU A 13 -22.49 86.29 -47.39
CA GLU A 13 -22.11 85.96 -46.02
C GLU A 13 -22.60 84.55 -45.65
N PHE A 14 -23.86 84.23 -45.94
CA PHE A 14 -24.41 82.89 -45.76
C PHE A 14 -23.65 81.84 -46.59
N ALA A 15 -23.33 82.13 -47.86
CA ALA A 15 -22.54 81.22 -48.69
C ALA A 15 -21.12 81.02 -48.14
N ALA A 16 -20.49 82.05 -47.58
CA ALA A 16 -19.18 81.95 -46.95
C ALA A 16 -19.23 81.11 -45.65
N GLU A 17 -20.29 81.27 -44.85
CA GLU A 17 -20.53 80.47 -43.65
C GLU A 17 -20.74 78.99 -43.99
N VAL A 18 -21.61 78.71 -44.97
CA VAL A 18 -21.85 77.34 -45.46
C VAL A 18 -20.57 76.72 -46.01
N ASN A 19 -19.78 77.48 -46.77
CA ASN A 19 -18.48 77.00 -47.27
C ASN A 19 -17.48 76.74 -46.13
N GLY A 20 -17.48 77.57 -45.09
CA GLY A 20 -16.70 77.35 -43.87
C GLY A 20 -17.10 76.06 -43.14
N HIS A 21 -18.41 75.81 -42.98
CA HIS A 21 -18.91 74.57 -42.39
C HIS A 21 -18.58 73.33 -43.23
N LEU A 22 -18.73 73.40 -44.55
CA LEU A 22 -18.36 72.29 -45.45
C LEU A 22 -16.86 71.99 -45.39
N THR A 23 -16.02 73.02 -45.30
CA THR A 23 -14.57 72.84 -45.16
C THR A 23 -14.25 72.13 -43.84
N LYS A 24 -14.87 72.55 -42.73
CA LYS A 24 -14.69 71.91 -41.43
C LYS A 24 -15.15 70.44 -41.42
N VAL A 25 -16.32 70.14 -41.98
CA VAL A 25 -16.81 68.76 -42.11
C VAL A 25 -15.87 67.91 -42.98
N THR A 26 -15.27 68.49 -44.02
CA THR A 26 -14.30 67.78 -44.87
C THR A 26 -13.01 67.48 -44.12
N ASP A 27 -12.52 68.42 -43.31
CA ASP A 27 -11.35 68.21 -42.44
C ASP A 27 -11.63 67.17 -41.35
N ASP A 28 -12.80 67.22 -40.70
CA ASP A 28 -13.23 66.23 -39.70
C ASP A 28 -13.33 64.82 -40.33
N LEU A 29 -13.91 64.69 -41.53
CA LEU A 29 -13.97 63.42 -42.27
C LEU A 29 -12.58 62.89 -42.62
N ARG A 30 -11.64 63.77 -42.98
CA ARG A 30 -10.26 63.41 -43.26
C ARG A 30 -9.54 62.93 -41.99
N GLN A 31 -9.80 63.58 -40.85
CA GLN A 31 -9.24 63.18 -39.56
C GLN A 31 -9.78 61.82 -39.12
N VAL A 32 -11.09 61.58 -39.25
CA VAL A 32 -11.72 60.28 -38.95
C VAL A 32 -11.18 59.18 -39.87
N SER A 33 -11.01 59.47 -41.16
CA SER A 33 -10.39 58.53 -42.11
C SER A 33 -8.93 58.21 -41.74
N GLY A 34 -8.18 59.20 -41.26
CA GLY A 34 -6.83 59.02 -40.72
C GLY A 34 -6.80 58.08 -39.51
N TRP A 35 -7.68 58.31 -38.52
CA TRP A 35 -7.81 57.42 -37.36
C TRP A 35 -8.25 56.01 -37.73
N ALA A 36 -9.15 55.85 -38.71
CA ALA A 36 -9.54 54.53 -39.22
C ALA A 36 -8.36 53.81 -39.89
N GLY A 37 -7.52 54.53 -40.64
CA GLY A 37 -6.30 53.99 -41.23
C GLY A 37 -5.23 53.60 -40.19
N GLU A 38 -5.13 54.32 -39.08
CA GLU A 38 -4.20 54.00 -37.98
C GLU A 38 -4.69 52.86 -37.08
N THR A 39 -6.00 52.77 -36.83
CA THR A 39 -6.59 51.74 -35.93
C THR A 39 -6.79 50.38 -36.61
N GLY A 40 -7.02 50.34 -37.92
CA GLY A 40 -7.20 49.09 -38.68
C GLY A 40 -6.07 48.07 -38.45
N PRO A 41 -4.79 48.43 -38.70
CA PRO A 41 -3.66 47.51 -38.51
C PRO A 41 -3.48 47.04 -37.05
N VAL A 42 -3.84 47.88 -36.08
CA VAL A 42 -3.79 47.53 -34.65
C VAL A 42 -4.88 46.50 -34.32
N ILE A 43 -6.07 46.64 -34.90
CA ILE A 43 -7.15 45.66 -34.74
C ILE A 43 -6.74 44.33 -35.38
N GLU A 44 -6.20 44.36 -36.61
CA GLU A 44 -5.72 43.15 -37.31
C GLU A 44 -4.64 42.42 -36.51
N SER A 45 -3.64 43.16 -36.01
CA SER A 45 -2.58 42.58 -35.18
C SER A 45 -3.11 41.96 -33.88
N HIS A 46 -4.10 42.57 -33.23
CA HIS A 46 -4.73 41.98 -32.05
C HIS A 46 -5.58 40.75 -32.40
N THR A 47 -6.27 40.75 -33.56
CA THR A 47 -7.03 39.57 -33.99
C THR A 47 -6.12 38.39 -34.31
N ASP A 48 -4.95 38.64 -34.90
CA ASP A 48 -3.95 37.60 -35.17
C ASP A 48 -3.37 37.04 -33.86
N ALA A 49 -3.03 37.93 -32.90
CA ALA A 49 -2.55 37.50 -31.58
C ALA A 49 -3.62 36.71 -30.80
N LEU A 50 -4.90 37.09 -30.90
CA LEU A 50 -5.99 36.33 -30.30
C LEU A 50 -6.18 34.96 -30.95
N ALA A 51 -6.00 34.85 -32.27
CA ALA A 51 -6.05 33.56 -32.97
C ALA A 51 -4.91 32.64 -32.54
N GLU A 52 -3.69 33.17 -32.41
CA GLU A 52 -2.53 32.41 -31.90
C GLU A 52 -2.75 31.95 -30.45
N HIS A 53 -3.28 32.81 -29.58
CA HIS A 53 -3.63 32.43 -28.21
C HIS A 53 -4.74 31.39 -28.14
N ALA A 54 -5.74 31.43 -29.03
CA ALA A 54 -6.79 30.42 -29.09
C ALA A 54 -6.21 29.04 -29.47
N GLU A 55 -5.30 28.99 -30.45
CA GLU A 55 -4.60 27.76 -30.83
C GLU A 55 -3.75 27.22 -29.69
N GLN A 56 -3.06 28.09 -28.94
CA GLN A 56 -2.27 27.68 -27.79
C GLN A 56 -3.14 27.11 -26.66
N LEU A 57 -4.29 27.73 -26.37
CA LEU A 57 -5.23 27.23 -25.38
C LEU A 57 -5.77 25.84 -25.75
N GLU A 58 -6.06 25.60 -27.03
CA GLU A 58 -6.50 24.29 -27.51
C GLU A 58 -5.43 23.21 -27.24
N LYS A 59 -4.17 23.49 -27.60
CA LYS A 59 -3.03 22.59 -27.32
C LYS A 59 -2.85 22.33 -25.82
N ASP A 60 -2.96 23.37 -25.00
CA ASP A 60 -2.83 23.24 -23.55
C ASP A 60 -3.97 22.40 -22.96
N THR A 61 -5.20 22.54 -23.48
CA THR A 61 -6.33 21.70 -23.03
C THR A 61 -6.16 20.22 -23.39
N GLU A 62 -5.61 19.92 -24.56
CA GLU A 62 -5.30 18.55 -24.97
C GLU A 62 -4.19 17.95 -24.09
N LEU A 63 -3.14 18.72 -23.81
CA LEU A 63 -2.07 18.31 -22.89
C LEU A 63 -2.60 18.02 -21.48
N LEU A 64 -3.44 18.90 -20.94
CA LEU A 64 -4.06 18.70 -19.63
C LEU A 64 -4.99 17.48 -19.60
N ALA A 65 -5.70 17.20 -20.69
CA ALA A 65 -6.50 15.99 -20.82
C ALA A 65 -5.62 14.73 -20.79
N GLY A 66 -4.53 14.71 -21.54
CA GLY A 66 -3.55 13.61 -21.54
C GLY A 66 -2.93 13.39 -20.15
N LEU A 67 -2.47 14.46 -19.49
CA LEU A 67 -1.93 14.37 -18.13
C LEU A 67 -2.95 13.85 -17.12
N ARG A 68 -4.23 14.22 -17.26
CA ARG A 68 -5.31 13.70 -16.40
C ARG A 68 -5.51 12.20 -16.61
N GLU A 69 -5.44 11.71 -17.84
CA GLU A 69 -5.52 10.28 -18.13
C GLU A 69 -4.35 9.51 -17.53
N ASP A 70 -3.13 10.02 -17.69
CA ASP A 70 -1.91 9.42 -17.12
C ASP A 70 -1.99 9.37 -15.59
N ILE A 71 -2.40 10.47 -14.93
CA ILE A 71 -2.59 10.52 -13.48
C ILE A 71 -3.62 9.47 -13.05
N ASN A 72 -4.74 9.35 -13.76
CA ASN A 72 -5.77 8.36 -13.43
C ASN A 72 -5.26 6.92 -13.61
N ALA A 73 -4.46 6.65 -14.64
CA ALA A 73 -3.82 5.35 -14.84
C ALA A 73 -2.83 5.02 -13.71
N ILE A 74 -1.98 5.97 -13.34
CA ILE A 74 -1.03 5.83 -12.23
C ILE A 74 -1.78 5.59 -10.92
N LEU A 75 -2.81 6.38 -10.62
CA LEU A 75 -3.62 6.22 -9.41
C LEU A 75 -4.33 4.85 -9.37
N LYS A 76 -4.79 4.34 -10.52
CA LYS A 76 -5.38 3.00 -10.62
C LYS A 76 -4.37 1.91 -10.28
N GLU A 77 -3.16 1.99 -10.83
CA GLU A 77 -2.09 1.03 -10.51
C GLU A 77 -1.63 1.15 -9.05
N LEU A 78 -1.52 2.36 -8.51
CA LEU A 78 -1.19 2.57 -7.10
C LEU A 78 -2.27 2.01 -6.18
N ARG A 79 -3.56 2.21 -6.47
CA ARG A 79 -4.66 1.60 -5.69
C ARG A 79 -4.63 0.08 -5.74
N ARG A 80 -4.36 -0.49 -6.92
CA ARG A 80 -4.21 -1.94 -7.07
C ARG A 80 -3.04 -2.48 -6.22
N LYS A 81 -1.89 -1.78 -6.23
CA LYS A 81 -0.74 -2.14 -5.38
C LYS A 81 -1.03 -1.93 -3.90
N ALA A 82 -1.77 -0.88 -3.54
CA ALA A 82 -2.15 -0.57 -2.16
C ALA A 82 -3.13 -1.62 -1.58
N LYS A 83 -3.98 -2.22 -2.42
CA LYS A 83 -5.04 -3.16 -2.02
C LYS A 83 -4.51 -4.37 -1.22
N TYR A 84 -3.29 -4.82 -1.48
CA TYR A 84 -2.70 -6.02 -0.86
C TYR A 84 -1.36 -5.73 -0.18
N GLN A 85 -1.23 -4.54 0.43
CA GLN A 85 -0.03 -4.22 1.20
C GLN A 85 0.04 -5.07 2.47
N PRO A 86 1.26 -5.47 2.89
CA PRO A 86 1.45 -6.10 4.18
C PRO A 86 0.91 -5.21 5.30
N ILE A 87 0.13 -5.80 6.21
CA ILE A 87 -0.45 -5.08 7.33
C ILE A 87 0.66 -4.72 8.33
N ASP A 88 0.95 -3.43 8.46
CA ASP A 88 1.83 -2.93 9.53
C ASP A 88 1.01 -2.67 10.80
N TRP A 89 0.91 -3.69 11.64
CA TRP A 89 0.23 -3.60 12.94
C TRP A 89 0.73 -2.46 13.83
N ARG A 90 1.95 -1.95 13.66
CA ARG A 90 2.44 -0.84 14.51
C ARG A 90 1.87 0.51 14.12
N ALA A 91 1.49 0.67 12.86
CA ALA A 91 1.02 1.94 12.31
C ALA A 91 -0.50 2.12 12.45
N LEU A 92 -1.24 1.06 12.80
CA LEU A 92 -2.70 1.09 12.90
C LEU A 92 -3.20 1.92 14.08
N THR A 93 -4.30 2.64 13.86
CA THR A 93 -5.09 3.22 14.97
C THR A 93 -5.81 2.13 15.76
N ALA A 94 -6.37 2.49 16.91
CA ALA A 94 -7.20 1.59 17.70
C ALA A 94 -8.40 1.02 16.91
N GLU A 95 -9.08 1.87 16.14
CA GLU A 95 -10.25 1.48 15.34
C GLU A 95 -9.87 0.55 14.18
N GLU A 96 -8.79 0.86 13.46
CA GLU A 96 -8.29 0.02 12.37
C GLU A 96 -7.86 -1.35 12.89
N ALA A 97 -7.14 -1.39 14.01
CA ALA A 97 -6.74 -2.64 14.65
C ALA A 97 -7.96 -3.47 15.07
N GLU A 98 -8.99 -2.84 15.66
CA GLU A 98 -10.20 -3.55 16.09
C GLU A 98 -10.88 -4.29 14.93
N VAL A 99 -11.00 -3.64 13.77
CA VAL A 99 -11.55 -4.24 12.54
C VAL A 99 -10.65 -5.37 12.04
N LEU A 100 -9.35 -5.10 11.87
CA LEU A 100 -8.41 -6.07 11.29
C LEU A 100 -8.24 -7.33 12.14
N TRP A 101 -8.35 -7.23 13.48
CA TRP A 101 -8.36 -8.40 14.36
C TRP A 101 -9.53 -9.35 14.07
N VAL A 102 -10.72 -8.79 13.81
CA VAL A 102 -11.91 -9.59 13.50
C VAL A 102 -11.77 -10.21 12.12
N GLU A 103 -11.41 -9.41 11.11
CA GLU A 103 -11.24 -9.88 9.73
C GLU A 103 -10.16 -10.97 9.63
N LEU A 104 -9.03 -10.80 10.32
CA LEU A 104 -7.98 -11.82 10.38
C LEU A 104 -8.50 -13.12 11.01
N GLY A 105 -9.24 -13.01 12.12
CA GLY A 105 -9.83 -14.19 12.79
C GLY A 105 -10.81 -14.93 11.88
N GLU A 106 -11.70 -14.22 11.20
CA GLU A 106 -12.65 -14.83 10.27
C GLU A 106 -11.92 -15.50 9.09
N TRP A 107 -10.91 -14.84 8.51
CA TRP A 107 -10.12 -15.43 7.43
C TRP A 107 -9.37 -16.69 7.88
N VAL A 108 -8.76 -16.69 9.07
CA VAL A 108 -8.08 -17.88 9.61
C VAL A 108 -9.08 -19.04 9.77
N SER A 109 -10.29 -18.77 10.25
CA SER A 109 -11.33 -19.80 10.38
C SER A 109 -11.78 -20.32 9.02
N ALA A 110 -12.14 -19.43 8.09
CA ALA A 110 -12.71 -19.84 6.81
C ALA A 110 -11.69 -20.52 5.91
N GLU A 111 -10.49 -19.96 5.77
CA GLU A 111 -9.51 -20.45 4.80
C GLU A 111 -8.59 -21.49 5.42
N LEU A 112 -7.85 -21.14 6.47
CA LEU A 112 -6.84 -22.05 7.01
C LEU A 112 -7.45 -23.27 7.71
N VAL A 113 -8.55 -23.08 8.43
CA VAL A 113 -9.24 -24.18 9.13
C VAL A 113 -10.19 -24.92 8.20
N ASP A 114 -11.20 -24.27 7.63
CA ASP A 114 -12.26 -25.00 6.92
C ASP A 114 -11.82 -25.50 5.53
N VAL A 115 -11.05 -24.71 4.77
CA VAL A 115 -10.60 -25.09 3.41
C VAL A 115 -9.32 -25.93 3.47
N TYR A 116 -8.33 -25.48 4.23
CA TYR A 116 -7.00 -26.12 4.26
C TYR A 116 -6.81 -27.13 5.39
N SER A 117 -7.77 -27.26 6.31
CA SER A 117 -7.74 -28.26 7.39
C SER A 117 -6.45 -28.18 8.23
N ALA A 118 -6.00 -26.96 8.56
CA ALA A 118 -4.81 -26.77 9.37
C ALA A 118 -4.94 -27.50 10.72
N SER A 119 -3.90 -28.21 11.13
CA SER A 119 -3.88 -28.89 12.43
C SER A 119 -3.53 -27.92 13.57
N ARG A 120 -3.81 -28.32 14.81
CA ARG A 120 -3.42 -27.56 16.01
C ARG A 120 -1.89 -27.45 16.16
N ALA A 121 -1.12 -28.33 15.53
CA ALA A 121 0.33 -28.19 15.47
C ALA A 121 0.76 -27.02 14.56
N GLN A 122 0.10 -26.91 13.41
CA GLN A 122 0.36 -25.88 12.40
C GLN A 122 -0.17 -24.51 12.82
N LEU A 123 -1.35 -24.49 13.45
CA LEU A 123 -2.01 -23.30 13.98
C LEU A 123 -2.22 -23.47 15.49
N PRO A 124 -1.20 -23.14 16.32
CA PRO A 124 -1.31 -23.25 17.77
C PRO A 124 -2.46 -22.41 18.31
N ASP A 125 -3.21 -22.92 19.28
CA ASP A 125 -4.40 -22.24 19.86
C ASP A 125 -4.12 -20.81 20.38
N CYS A 126 -2.86 -20.50 20.65
CA CYS A 126 -2.41 -19.24 21.20
C CYS A 126 -1.75 -18.30 20.23
N TRP A 127 -1.77 -18.61 18.93
CA TRP A 127 -1.27 -17.71 17.90
C TRP A 127 -1.72 -16.25 18.11
N PRO A 128 -2.94 -15.92 18.60
CA PRO A 128 -3.32 -14.51 18.77
C PRO A 128 -2.51 -13.78 19.84
N LEU A 129 -1.97 -14.51 20.82
CA LEU A 129 -1.17 -13.95 21.91
C LEU A 129 0.29 -13.70 21.50
N HIS A 130 0.69 -14.15 20.31
CA HIS A 130 2.05 -14.04 19.80
C HIS A 130 2.12 -13.00 18.67
N PRO A 131 2.67 -11.79 18.91
CA PRO A 131 2.74 -10.74 17.88
C PRO A 131 3.49 -11.17 16.60
N ALA A 132 4.46 -12.09 16.71
CA ALA A 132 5.14 -12.65 15.55
C ALA A 132 4.19 -13.50 14.69
N ALA A 133 3.35 -14.32 15.34
CA ALA A 133 2.36 -15.15 14.67
C ALA A 133 1.26 -14.31 14.01
N VAL A 134 0.77 -13.28 14.70
CA VAL A 134 -0.23 -12.33 14.16
C VAL A 134 0.29 -11.65 12.90
N ARG A 135 1.53 -11.14 12.91
CA ARG A 135 2.16 -10.55 11.72
C ARG A 135 2.31 -11.55 10.59
N HIS A 136 2.73 -12.77 10.90
CA HIS A 136 2.91 -13.82 9.90
C HIS A 136 1.60 -14.23 9.25
N LEU A 137 0.54 -14.43 10.05
CA LEU A 137 -0.80 -14.73 9.55
C LEU A 137 -1.38 -13.57 8.74
N SER A 138 -1.12 -12.33 9.13
CA SER A 138 -1.54 -11.16 8.36
C SER A 138 -0.85 -11.09 7.00
N TRP A 139 0.43 -11.44 6.95
CA TRP A 139 1.15 -11.55 5.69
C TRP A 139 0.59 -12.68 4.81
N LEU A 140 0.34 -13.87 5.38
CA LEU A 140 -0.32 -14.96 4.66
C LEU A 140 -1.70 -14.56 4.13
N TRP A 141 -2.49 -13.84 4.93
CA TRP A 141 -3.77 -13.31 4.51
C TRP A 141 -3.64 -12.37 3.32
N THR A 142 -2.73 -11.39 3.37
CA THR A 142 -2.51 -10.48 2.24
C THR A 142 -1.99 -11.20 0.99
N ALA A 143 -1.17 -12.24 1.15
CA ALA A 143 -0.66 -13.05 0.05
C ALA A 143 -1.79 -13.89 -0.59
N TYR A 144 -2.67 -14.49 0.22
CA TYR A 144 -3.87 -15.17 -0.25
C TYR A 144 -4.76 -14.22 -1.05
N GLN A 145 -5.06 -13.05 -0.49
CA GLN A 145 -5.92 -12.05 -1.13
C GLN A 145 -5.35 -11.55 -2.47
N ALA A 146 -4.02 -11.40 -2.56
CA ALA A 146 -3.35 -11.07 -3.81
C ALA A 146 -3.36 -12.23 -4.82
N ALA A 147 -3.26 -13.47 -4.35
CA ALA A 147 -3.25 -14.66 -5.18
C ALA A 147 -4.62 -14.96 -5.82
N TYR A 148 -5.70 -14.64 -5.11
CA TYR A 148 -7.09 -14.88 -5.53
C TYR A 148 -7.84 -13.60 -5.97
N ASP A 149 -7.13 -12.49 -6.18
CA ASP A 149 -7.73 -11.32 -6.83
C ASP A 149 -8.19 -11.65 -8.25
N GLN A 150 -9.31 -11.08 -8.69
CA GLN A 150 -9.86 -11.35 -10.02
C GLN A 150 -8.93 -10.89 -11.16
N ALA A 151 -8.03 -9.93 -10.90
CA ALA A 151 -7.03 -9.49 -11.86
C ALA A 151 -5.69 -10.24 -11.74
N ALA A 152 -5.57 -11.19 -10.80
CA ALA A 152 -4.38 -12.02 -10.70
C ALA A 152 -4.35 -13.06 -11.82
N GLY A 153 -3.15 -13.31 -12.37
CA GLY A 153 -2.92 -14.45 -13.24
C GLY A 153 -2.94 -15.77 -12.45
N PRO A 154 -2.85 -16.93 -13.13
CA PRO A 154 -2.88 -18.23 -12.47
C PRO A 154 -1.64 -18.52 -11.60
N ASN A 155 -0.49 -17.88 -11.88
CA ASN A 155 0.78 -18.18 -11.20
C ASN A 155 0.76 -17.86 -9.69
N PRO A 156 0.30 -16.68 -9.22
CA PRO A 156 0.15 -16.41 -7.79
C PRO A 156 -0.67 -17.45 -7.03
N ALA A 157 -1.79 -17.93 -7.59
CA ALA A 157 -2.59 -18.98 -6.98
C ALA A 157 -1.84 -20.33 -6.93
N ALA A 158 -1.08 -20.67 -7.98
CA ALA A 158 -0.23 -21.86 -7.98
C ALA A 158 0.88 -21.77 -6.91
N GLU A 159 1.59 -20.65 -6.84
CA GLU A 159 2.62 -20.38 -5.82
C GLU A 159 2.05 -20.45 -4.39
N TRP A 160 0.83 -19.91 -4.18
CA TRP A 160 0.13 -20.03 -2.90
C TRP A 160 -0.06 -21.48 -2.48
N ASN A 161 -0.61 -22.31 -3.36
CA ASN A 161 -0.96 -23.69 -3.05
C ASN A 161 0.27 -24.61 -2.92
N VAL A 162 1.36 -24.34 -3.66
CA VAL A 162 2.56 -25.19 -3.65
C VAL A 162 3.54 -24.80 -2.55
N ARG A 163 3.70 -23.50 -2.29
CA ARG A 163 4.77 -22.99 -1.43
C ARG A 163 4.24 -22.28 -0.19
N TRP A 164 3.44 -21.24 -0.38
CA TRP A 164 3.13 -20.31 0.71
C TRP A 164 2.23 -20.92 1.78
N HIS A 165 1.26 -21.75 1.40
CA HIS A 165 0.39 -22.42 2.36
C HIS A 165 1.19 -23.34 3.31
N GLY A 166 1.96 -24.29 2.75
CA GLY A 166 2.70 -25.27 3.53
C GLY A 166 3.87 -24.68 4.31
N ASP A 167 4.78 -23.98 3.62
CA ASP A 167 5.96 -23.37 4.26
C ASP A 167 5.54 -22.26 5.24
N GLY A 168 4.47 -21.54 4.92
CA GLY A 168 3.91 -20.50 5.77
C GLY A 168 3.43 -21.03 7.11
N LEU A 169 2.68 -22.14 7.12
CA LEU A 169 2.23 -22.76 8.37
C LEU A 169 3.39 -23.35 9.19
N ALA A 170 4.42 -23.90 8.54
CA ALA A 170 5.61 -24.37 9.23
C ALA A 170 6.37 -23.22 9.92
N GLU A 171 6.53 -22.08 9.23
CA GLU A 171 7.19 -20.91 9.80
C GLU A 171 6.34 -20.24 10.89
N LEU A 172 5.01 -20.26 10.77
CA LEU A 172 4.09 -19.81 11.82
C LEU A 172 4.35 -20.58 13.12
N GLN A 173 4.33 -21.91 13.06
CA GLN A 173 4.61 -22.78 14.20
C GLN A 173 5.99 -22.47 14.79
N ALA A 174 7.02 -22.35 13.95
CA ALA A 174 8.37 -22.02 14.39
C ALA A 174 8.44 -20.64 15.08
N SER A 175 7.68 -19.65 14.59
CA SER A 175 7.64 -18.29 15.16
C SER A 175 7.04 -18.28 16.57
N VAL A 176 5.96 -19.03 16.80
CA VAL A 176 5.34 -19.21 18.11
C VAL A 176 6.35 -19.87 19.06
N LEU A 177 7.00 -20.95 18.63
CA LEU A 177 8.00 -21.65 19.44
C LEU A 177 9.20 -20.74 19.81
N ARG A 178 9.66 -19.87 18.92
CA ARG A 178 10.75 -18.91 19.20
C ARG A 178 10.35 -17.79 20.15
N ASP A 179 9.13 -17.27 20.07
CA ASP A 179 8.66 -16.23 20.99
C ASP A 179 8.54 -16.77 22.44
N THR A 180 8.18 -18.05 22.58
CA THR A 180 8.12 -18.70 23.91
C THR A 180 9.49 -18.93 24.54
N SER A 181 10.51 -19.26 23.74
CA SER A 181 11.85 -19.54 24.26
C SER A 181 12.59 -18.28 24.72
N THR A 182 12.31 -17.14 24.09
CA THR A 182 13.00 -15.86 24.35
C THR A 182 12.44 -15.11 25.56
N ARG A 183 11.14 -15.22 25.86
CA ARG A 183 10.52 -14.50 26.99
C ARG A 183 10.66 -15.18 28.36
N GLY A 184 11.29 -16.36 28.44
CA GLY A 184 11.36 -17.14 29.69
C GLY A 184 9.99 -17.55 30.25
N LEU A 185 8.92 -17.34 29.47
CA LEU A 185 7.58 -17.84 29.74
C LEU A 185 7.65 -19.37 29.66
N ARG A 186 7.00 -20.04 30.61
CA ARG A 186 6.87 -21.51 30.55
C ARG A 186 6.33 -21.85 29.17
N LYS A 187 7.05 -22.71 28.44
CA LYS A 187 6.77 -23.11 27.05
C LYS A 187 5.27 -23.19 26.81
N CYS A 188 4.74 -22.40 25.88
CA CYS A 188 3.38 -22.59 25.41
C CYS A 188 3.35 -23.97 24.75
N SER A 189 2.81 -24.96 25.43
CA SER A 189 2.52 -26.26 24.83
C SER A 189 1.13 -26.21 24.22
N LEU A 190 0.93 -26.97 23.13
CA LEU A 190 -0.39 -27.12 22.51
C LEU A 190 -1.46 -27.36 23.58
N GLY A 191 -2.53 -26.56 23.56
CA GLY A 191 -3.64 -26.68 24.51
C GLY A 191 -3.37 -26.22 25.95
N MET A 192 -2.19 -25.66 26.28
CA MET A 192 -1.84 -25.22 27.63
C MET A 192 -1.23 -23.82 27.61
N HIS A 193 -2.05 -22.82 27.91
CA HIS A 193 -1.59 -21.49 28.29
C HIS A 193 -1.78 -21.33 29.78
N PHE A 194 -0.66 -21.31 30.51
CA PHE A 194 -0.68 -20.80 31.88
C PHE A 194 -1.07 -19.32 31.80
N ASP A 195 -2.11 -18.94 32.52
CA ASP A 195 -2.71 -17.60 32.67
C ASP A 195 -1.72 -16.48 33.05
N GLN A 196 -0.65 -16.26 32.28
CA GLN A 196 0.23 -15.15 32.52
C GLN A 196 -0.34 -13.89 31.84
N PRO A 197 -0.39 -12.77 32.56
CA PRO A 197 -0.69 -11.48 31.96
C PRO A 197 0.38 -11.15 30.91
N LEU A 198 -0.05 -10.58 29.78
CA LEU A 198 0.84 -10.18 28.70
C LEU A 198 1.94 -9.23 29.25
N PRO A 199 3.22 -9.47 28.94
CA PRO A 199 4.29 -8.58 29.35
C PRO A 199 4.15 -7.26 28.59
N GLY A 200 3.91 -6.16 29.32
CA GLY A 200 3.90 -4.80 28.74
C GLY A 200 2.75 -3.90 29.14
N VAL A 201 1.75 -4.37 29.90
CA VAL A 201 0.72 -3.49 30.46
C VAL A 201 1.27 -2.81 31.73
N PRO A 202 1.46 -1.48 31.76
CA PRO A 202 1.83 -0.79 32.99
C PRO A 202 0.68 -0.94 34.00
N GLY A 203 0.91 -1.65 35.11
CA GLY A 203 -0.06 -1.77 36.22
C GLY A 203 -0.69 -3.14 36.46
N ALA A 204 -0.33 -4.20 35.72
CA ALA A 204 -0.83 -5.54 36.05
C ALA A 204 -0.16 -6.10 37.34
N PRO A 205 -0.92 -6.60 38.33
CA PRO A 205 -0.34 -7.18 39.54
C PRO A 205 0.44 -8.46 39.21
N GLN A 206 1.74 -8.45 39.48
CA GLN A 206 2.56 -9.67 39.39
C GLN A 206 2.18 -10.62 40.54
N PRO A 207 1.79 -11.88 40.26
CA PRO A 207 1.65 -12.89 41.31
C PRO A 207 3.03 -13.19 41.88
N GLY A 208 3.20 -13.01 43.19
CA GLY A 208 4.47 -13.03 43.93
C GLY A 208 5.24 -14.35 43.91
N GLY A 209 5.84 -14.71 42.78
CA GLY A 209 6.82 -15.79 42.64
C GLY A 209 8.24 -15.21 42.54
N GLN A 210 9.04 -15.41 43.58
CA GLN A 210 10.47 -15.08 43.57
C GLN A 210 11.18 -15.78 42.41
N VAL A 211 11.84 -14.98 41.56
CA VAL A 211 12.78 -15.47 40.54
C VAL A 211 14.10 -15.79 41.26
N PRO A 212 14.60 -17.05 41.25
CA PRO A 212 15.91 -17.34 41.83
C PRO A 212 17.03 -16.69 40.99
N PRO A 213 18.17 -16.32 41.63
CA PRO A 213 19.25 -15.62 40.94
C PRO A 213 19.87 -16.49 39.84
N ARG A 214 20.05 -15.90 38.65
CA ARG A 214 20.78 -16.50 37.53
C ARG A 214 22.24 -16.73 37.93
N VAL A 215 22.68 -17.99 37.82
CA VAL A 215 24.10 -18.35 37.89
C VAL A 215 24.77 -17.96 36.56
N PRO A 216 25.95 -17.32 36.55
CA PRO A 216 26.69 -17.05 35.32
C PRO A 216 27.22 -18.36 34.73
N VAL A 217 26.80 -18.71 33.52
CA VAL A 217 27.40 -19.81 32.75
C VAL A 217 28.66 -19.27 32.08
N GLY A 218 29.82 -19.76 32.54
CA GLY A 218 31.11 -19.46 31.92
C GLY A 218 31.18 -20.00 30.49
N HIS A 219 31.65 -19.16 29.57
CA HIS A 219 31.93 -19.57 28.19
C HIS A 219 33.25 -20.34 28.12
N ALA A 220 33.21 -21.53 27.51
CA ALA A 220 34.40 -22.27 27.11
C ALA A 220 34.99 -21.68 25.82
N PRO A 221 36.31 -21.47 25.71
CA PRO A 221 36.95 -21.00 24.49
C PRO A 221 37.22 -22.17 23.54
N GLY A 222 36.71 -22.10 22.31
CA GLY A 222 37.12 -23.00 21.23
C GLY A 222 35.99 -23.56 20.36
N GLN A 223 35.25 -22.70 19.66
CA GLN A 223 34.44 -23.09 18.50
C GLN A 223 34.84 -22.21 17.31
N GLN A 224 35.58 -22.80 16.37
CA GLN A 224 35.88 -22.21 15.06
C GLN A 224 34.58 -22.08 14.27
N GLN A 225 34.27 -20.86 13.82
CA GLN A 225 33.20 -20.61 12.85
C GLN A 225 33.68 -21.05 11.46
N GLY A 226 32.99 -22.02 10.86
CA GLY A 226 33.12 -22.30 9.43
C GLY A 226 32.43 -21.22 8.59
N PRO A 227 32.80 -21.05 7.31
CA PRO A 227 32.22 -20.03 6.46
C PRO A 227 30.74 -20.32 6.18
N GLY A 228 29.88 -19.34 6.46
CA GLY A 228 28.44 -19.41 6.19
C GLY A 228 28.11 -19.38 4.68
N PRO A 229 26.87 -19.76 4.31
CA PRO A 229 26.45 -19.98 2.92
C PRO A 229 26.24 -18.69 2.09
N TYR A 230 26.60 -17.53 2.62
CA TYR A 230 26.44 -16.24 1.93
C TYR A 230 27.79 -15.78 1.39
N GLY A 231 28.10 -16.23 0.17
CA GLY A 231 29.15 -15.61 -0.64
C GLY A 231 28.79 -14.16 -0.97
N PRO A 232 29.79 -13.32 -1.30
CA PRO A 232 29.57 -11.92 -1.64
C PRO A 232 28.61 -11.77 -2.84
N PRO A 233 27.79 -10.70 -2.87
CA PRO A 233 26.85 -10.47 -3.96
C PRO A 233 27.57 -10.27 -5.30
N PRO A 234 26.98 -10.72 -6.43
CA PRO A 234 27.57 -10.55 -7.74
C PRO A 234 27.64 -9.06 -8.14
N MET A 235 28.68 -8.72 -8.89
CA MET A 235 28.93 -7.37 -9.40
C MET A 235 27.85 -6.97 -10.43
N PRO A 236 27.46 -5.67 -10.48
CA PRO A 236 26.52 -5.17 -11.47
C PRO A 236 27.10 -5.35 -12.88
N GLY A 237 26.35 -6.03 -13.75
CA GLY A 237 26.73 -6.27 -15.17
C GLY A 237 26.96 -7.74 -15.55
N THR A 238 26.81 -8.68 -14.62
CA THR A 238 26.86 -10.12 -14.93
C THR A 238 25.44 -10.70 -14.93
N PRO A 239 24.95 -11.32 -16.03
CA PRO A 239 23.63 -11.94 -16.05
C PRO A 239 23.58 -13.10 -15.06
N ALA A 240 22.43 -13.27 -14.40
CA ALA A 240 22.27 -14.32 -13.40
C ALA A 240 22.48 -15.72 -14.03
N PRO A 241 23.01 -16.72 -13.30
CA PRO A 241 23.37 -18.03 -13.86
C PRO A 241 22.21 -18.76 -14.58
N TRP A 242 20.97 -18.43 -14.26
CA TRP A 242 19.77 -18.98 -14.88
C TRP A 242 19.36 -18.27 -16.18
N GLN A 243 19.88 -17.08 -16.48
CA GLN A 243 19.59 -16.34 -17.73
C GLN A 243 20.45 -16.79 -18.92
N GLN A 244 21.50 -17.59 -18.70
CA GLN A 244 22.35 -18.12 -19.78
C GLN A 244 21.93 -19.51 -20.29
N GLN A 245 20.89 -20.11 -19.69
CA GLN A 245 20.39 -21.41 -20.14
C GLN A 245 19.19 -21.17 -21.03
N GLY A 246 19.38 -21.33 -22.34
CA GLY A 246 18.26 -21.41 -23.29
C GLY A 246 17.29 -22.53 -22.91
N PRO A 247 16.05 -22.54 -23.48
CA PRO A 247 15.06 -23.55 -23.17
C PRO A 247 15.64 -24.95 -23.35
N PRO A 248 15.45 -25.88 -22.39
CA PRO A 248 16.05 -27.20 -22.48
C PRO A 248 15.52 -27.93 -23.72
N GLN A 249 16.43 -28.28 -24.63
CA GLN A 249 16.16 -29.17 -25.75
C GLN A 249 15.92 -30.56 -25.18
N PHE A 250 14.67 -31.01 -25.20
CA PHE A 250 14.28 -32.33 -24.72
C PHE A 250 14.55 -33.36 -25.81
N GLU A 251 15.76 -33.93 -25.83
CA GLU A 251 16.02 -35.12 -26.63
C GLU A 251 15.59 -36.38 -25.84
N PRO A 252 14.70 -37.22 -26.39
CA PRO A 252 14.29 -38.45 -25.73
C PRO A 252 15.46 -39.44 -25.72
N ARG A 253 15.98 -39.73 -24.52
CA ARG A 253 16.99 -40.77 -24.28
C ARG A 253 16.41 -42.15 -24.62
N PRO A 254 16.95 -42.92 -25.58
CA PRO A 254 16.53 -44.29 -25.78
C PRO A 254 17.14 -45.17 -24.68
N GLY A 255 16.30 -45.87 -23.91
CA GLY A 255 16.75 -46.96 -23.04
C GLY A 255 16.73 -46.72 -21.53
N THR A 256 15.99 -45.74 -21.01
CA THR A 256 15.74 -45.68 -19.56
C THR A 256 14.54 -46.54 -19.20
N ALA A 257 14.81 -47.75 -18.67
CA ALA A 257 13.78 -48.53 -18.00
C ALA A 257 13.21 -47.73 -16.81
N PRO A 258 11.90 -47.82 -16.53
CA PRO A 258 11.31 -47.11 -15.41
C PRO A 258 11.96 -47.54 -14.09
N LEU A 259 12.37 -46.57 -13.28
CA LEU A 259 12.81 -46.84 -11.92
C LEU A 259 11.65 -47.47 -11.13
N PRO A 260 11.91 -48.48 -10.28
CA PRO A 260 10.88 -49.06 -9.43
C PRO A 260 10.36 -47.98 -8.47
N VAL A 261 9.05 -47.72 -8.53
CA VAL A 261 8.34 -46.93 -7.54
C VAL A 261 8.40 -47.71 -6.22
N PRO A 262 9.05 -47.20 -5.16
CA PRO A 262 8.98 -47.86 -3.86
C PRO A 262 7.52 -47.84 -3.37
N PRO A 263 6.94 -48.98 -2.98
CA PRO A 263 5.59 -48.99 -2.45
C PRO A 263 5.55 -48.29 -1.09
N GLY A 264 4.80 -47.20 -0.98
CA GLY A 264 4.27 -46.72 0.31
C GLY A 264 5.17 -45.86 1.20
N GLY A 265 6.06 -45.05 0.64
CA GLY A 265 6.73 -44.00 1.43
C GLY A 265 5.77 -42.85 1.76
N GLN A 266 5.13 -42.89 2.93
CA GLN A 266 4.50 -41.70 3.51
C GLN A 266 5.55 -40.59 3.66
N PRO A 267 5.20 -39.31 3.40
CA PRO A 267 6.09 -38.20 3.74
C PRO A 267 6.39 -38.25 5.23
N SER A 268 7.66 -38.20 5.60
CA SER A 268 8.14 -38.19 6.98
C SER A 268 7.74 -36.89 7.68
N GLY A 269 6.46 -36.76 8.01
CA GLY A 269 5.99 -35.82 9.02
C GLY A 269 6.38 -36.30 10.41
N PRO A 270 6.42 -35.40 11.41
CA PRO A 270 6.59 -35.79 12.81
C PRO A 270 5.57 -36.87 13.20
N ASN A 271 6.07 -37.93 13.84
CA ASN A 271 5.29 -39.12 14.20
C ASN A 271 4.42 -38.81 15.42
N TYR A 272 3.24 -38.23 15.19
CA TYR A 272 2.27 -37.92 16.24
C TYR A 272 1.50 -39.19 16.60
N THR A 273 1.54 -39.60 17.88
CA THR A 273 0.71 -40.71 18.37
C THR A 273 -0.76 -40.34 18.28
N GLN A 274 -1.65 -41.34 18.15
CA GLN A 274 -3.09 -41.15 17.96
C GLN A 274 -3.79 -40.35 19.09
N ASP A 275 -3.13 -40.20 20.25
CA ASP A 275 -3.58 -39.37 21.38
C ASP A 275 -2.88 -37.99 21.47
N ASP A 276 -2.06 -37.61 20.48
CA ASP A 276 -1.38 -36.32 20.47
C ASP A 276 -2.33 -35.22 19.95
N PRO A 277 -2.71 -34.22 20.78
CA PRO A 277 -3.55 -33.10 20.34
C PRO A 277 -2.94 -32.32 19.17
N ALA A 278 -1.65 -32.51 18.84
CA ALA A 278 -1.01 -31.96 17.66
C ALA A 278 -1.57 -32.44 16.33
N GLY A 279 -2.10 -33.66 16.28
CA GLY A 279 -2.73 -34.22 15.07
C GLY A 279 -4.19 -33.78 14.88
N GLU A 280 -4.81 -33.19 15.91
CA GLU A 280 -6.20 -32.73 15.83
C GLU A 280 -6.32 -31.51 14.90
N LEU A 281 -7.41 -31.45 14.14
CA LEU A 281 -7.72 -30.27 13.33
C LEU A 281 -7.94 -29.07 14.23
N ALA A 282 -7.38 -27.92 13.84
CA ALA A 282 -7.69 -26.68 14.51
C ALA A 282 -9.19 -26.38 14.37
N ARG A 283 -9.77 -25.75 15.39
CA ARG A 283 -11.16 -25.31 15.38
C ARG A 283 -11.25 -23.92 15.96
N ARG A 284 -12.20 -23.13 15.48
CA ARG A 284 -12.42 -21.76 15.94
C ARG A 284 -12.56 -21.68 17.46
N GLU A 285 -13.27 -22.62 18.08
CA GLU A 285 -13.45 -22.69 19.54
C GLU A 285 -12.15 -22.79 20.36
N PHE A 286 -11.04 -23.24 19.76
CA PHE A 286 -9.78 -23.42 20.48
C PHE A 286 -8.99 -22.13 20.66
N TRP A 287 -9.04 -21.23 19.67
CA TRP A 287 -8.22 -20.00 19.64
C TRP A 287 -9.04 -18.70 19.66
N TRP A 288 -10.35 -18.75 19.41
CA TRP A 288 -11.19 -17.56 19.38
C TRP A 288 -11.23 -16.79 20.70
N PRO A 289 -11.34 -17.41 21.89
CA PRO A 289 -11.27 -16.69 23.16
C PRO A 289 -9.94 -15.93 23.34
N GLN A 290 -8.84 -16.52 22.90
CA GLN A 290 -7.50 -15.93 22.93
C GLN A 290 -7.40 -14.76 21.96
N LEU A 291 -8.04 -14.84 20.80
CA LEU A 291 -8.13 -13.74 19.83
C LEU A 291 -8.91 -12.55 20.40
N VAL A 292 -10.07 -12.79 21.00
CA VAL A 292 -10.87 -11.74 21.63
C VAL A 292 -10.05 -11.02 22.70
N ARG A 293 -9.37 -11.79 23.57
CA ARG A 293 -8.49 -11.26 24.62
C ARG A 293 -7.31 -10.47 24.05
N ALA A 294 -6.63 -11.00 23.02
CA ALA A 294 -5.50 -10.33 22.38
C ALA A 294 -5.91 -8.99 21.77
N ARG A 295 -7.03 -8.98 21.03
CA ARG A 295 -7.64 -7.78 20.44
C ARG A 295 -7.94 -6.73 21.51
N GLU A 296 -8.63 -7.11 22.58
CA GLU A 296 -9.00 -6.17 23.65
C GLU A 296 -7.78 -5.50 24.27
N VAL A 297 -6.71 -6.28 24.53
CA VAL A 297 -5.47 -5.74 25.09
C VAL A 297 -4.75 -4.82 24.11
N ASP A 298 -4.65 -5.21 22.84
CA ASP A 298 -4.00 -4.41 21.79
C ASP A 298 -4.75 -3.08 21.54
N VAL A 299 -6.07 -3.14 21.37
CA VAL A 299 -6.92 -1.95 21.15
C VAL A 299 -6.88 -1.01 22.36
N ALA A 300 -6.94 -1.54 23.58
CA ALA A 300 -6.84 -0.72 24.78
C ALA A 300 -5.48 0.01 24.87
N ALA A 301 -4.37 -0.67 24.55
CA ALA A 301 -3.05 -0.06 24.55
C ALA A 301 -2.90 1.05 23.49
N ARG A 302 -3.53 0.89 22.31
CA ARG A 302 -3.56 1.92 21.26
C ARG A 302 -4.35 3.14 21.67
N ARG A 303 -5.57 2.96 22.20
CA ARG A 303 -6.42 4.07 22.68
C ARG A 303 -5.72 4.90 23.73
N GLU A 304 -4.98 4.24 24.64
CA GLU A 304 -4.19 4.95 25.64
C GLU A 304 -3.04 5.75 25.02
N THR A 305 -2.33 5.18 24.04
CA THR A 305 -1.27 5.88 23.30
C THR A 305 -1.81 7.10 22.55
N GLU A 306 -2.96 6.96 21.88
CA GLU A 306 -3.63 8.04 21.17
C GLU A 306 -4.12 9.15 22.11
N ARG A 307 -4.67 8.78 23.27
CA ARG A 307 -5.07 9.72 24.32
C ARG A 307 -3.89 10.54 24.80
N LEU A 308 -2.76 9.89 25.11
CA LEU A 308 -1.53 10.57 25.55
C LEU A 308 -0.96 11.48 24.47
N ALA A 309 -0.99 11.05 23.20
CA ALA A 309 -0.55 11.87 22.08
C ALA A 309 -1.42 13.12 21.90
N LYS A 310 -2.73 12.98 22.06
CA LYS A 310 -3.68 14.11 22.00
C LYS A 310 -3.44 15.09 23.15
N GLU A 311 -3.27 14.60 24.38
CA GLU A 311 -2.98 15.43 25.55
C GLU A 311 -1.66 16.20 25.39
N ALA A 312 -0.63 15.56 24.83
CA ALA A 312 0.64 16.21 24.54
C ALA A 312 0.48 17.34 23.48
N ALA A 313 -0.29 17.10 22.42
CA ALA A 313 -0.56 18.09 21.39
C ALA A 313 -1.36 19.29 21.92
N GLU A 314 -2.33 19.06 22.81
CA GLU A 314 -3.10 20.13 23.46
C GLU A 314 -2.22 20.98 24.40
N GLN A 315 -1.29 20.35 25.14
CA GLN A 315 -0.33 21.07 25.97
C GLN A 315 0.66 21.91 25.16
N GLU A 316 1.15 21.39 24.04
CA GLU A 316 2.02 22.13 23.13
C GLU A 316 1.30 23.35 22.53
N ALA A 317 0.04 23.18 22.11
CA ALA A 317 -0.79 24.26 21.60
C ALA A 317 -1.11 25.34 22.66
N ALA A 318 -1.19 24.97 23.94
CA ALA A 318 -1.42 25.91 25.03
C ALA A 318 -0.17 26.73 25.42
N ASN A 319 1.03 26.25 25.08
CA ASN A 319 2.30 26.89 25.40
C ASN A 319 2.83 27.82 24.29
N ASN A 320 2.24 27.77 23.09
CA ASN A 320 2.58 28.60 21.93
C ASN A 320 1.61 29.78 21.78
#